data_AF-A0A8T5N2C0-F1
#
_entry.id   AF-A0A8T5N2C0-F1
#
_cell.length_a   1.000
_cell.length_b   1.000
_cell.length_c   1.000
_cell.angle_alpha   90.00
_cell.angle_beta   90.00
_cell.angle_gamma   90.00
#
_symmetry.space_group_name_H-M   'P 1'
#
loop_
_entity.id
_entity.type
_entity.pdbx_description
1 polymer ?
#
loop_
_entity_poly.entity_id
_entity_poly.type
_entity_poly.pdbx_seq_one_letter_code
_entity_poly.pdbx_strand_id
1 'polypeptide(L)'
;MVINFFYLIAIIGLISIISGTLMISMKKSFRRRYIYPLLILGGICLEIYSIYIQDKIFIILQGVFIISSIYGLIKIHETHRK
;
A
#
# COMPACT_ATOMS: atom_id res chain seq x y z
N MET A 1 14.73 21.58 5.86
CA MET A 1 14.05 21.48 4.55
C MET A 1 13.77 20.03 4.13
N VAL A 2 14.72 19.11 4.28
CA VAL A 2 14.56 17.67 3.93
C VAL A 2 13.47 16.95 4.76
N ILE A 3 13.33 17.29 6.03
CA ILE A 3 12.33 16.69 6.94
C ILE A 3 10.89 16.93 6.45
N ASN A 4 10.61 18.10 5.87
CA ASN A 4 9.27 18.43 5.37
C ASN A 4 8.89 17.56 4.15
N PHE A 5 9.87 17.18 3.32
CA PHE A 5 9.64 16.34 2.16
C PHE A 5 9.30 14.90 2.56
N PHE A 6 10.02 14.34 3.54
CA PHE A 6 9.71 13.01 4.08
C PHE A 6 8.34 12.97 4.77
N TYR A 7 7.99 14.02 5.52
CA TYR A 7 6.65 14.15 6.10
C TYR A 7 5.55 14.21 5.04
N LEU A 8 5.78 14.93 3.93
CA LEU A 8 4.82 14.98 2.82
C LEU A 8 4.64 13.60 2.18
N ILE A 9 5.73 12.87 1.95
CA ILE A 9 5.72 11.49 1.45
C ILE A 9 4.93 10.58 2.40
N ALA A 10 5.14 10.71 3.70
CA ALA A 10 4.42 9.94 4.71
C ALA A 10 2.91 10.21 4.66
N ILE A 11 2.51 11.48 4.58
CA ILE A 11 1.10 11.87 4.48
C ILE A 11 0.47 11.29 3.21
N ILE A 12 1.14 11.41 2.06
CA ILE A 12 0.65 10.87 0.78
C ILE A 12 0.54 9.34 0.84
N GLY A 13 1.55 8.66 1.37
CA GLY A 13 1.53 7.22 1.53
C GLY A 13 0.40 6.77 2.48
N LEU A 14 0.19 7.49 3.59
CA LEU A 14 -0.83 7.16 4.57
C LEU A 14 -2.22 7.31 3.97
N ILE A 15 -2.48 8.43 3.28
CA ILE A 15 -3.74 8.66 2.56
C ILE A 15 -3.96 7.56 1.52
N SER A 16 -2.91 7.20 0.77
CA SER A 16 -3.00 6.14 -0.26
C SER A 16 -3.38 4.78 0.33
N ILE A 17 -2.84 4.41 1.49
CA ILE A 17 -3.18 3.16 2.16
C ILE A 17 -4.58 3.20 2.75
N ILE A 18 -4.97 4.30 3.40
CA ILE A 18 -6.32 4.44 3.97
C ILE A 18 -7.35 4.36 2.85
N SER A 19 -7.18 5.13 1.78
CA SER A 19 -8.06 5.10 0.61
C SER A 19 -8.09 3.72 -0.04
N GLY A 20 -6.94 3.09 -0.26
CA GLY A 20 -6.88 1.75 -0.84
C GLY A 20 -7.54 0.68 0.04
N THR A 21 -7.42 0.80 1.36
CA THR A 21 -8.02 -0.15 2.32
C THR A 21 -9.53 0.06 2.41
N LEU A 22 -10.02 1.30 2.49
CA LEU A 22 -11.46 1.59 2.51
C LEU A 22 -12.14 1.16 1.20
N MET A 23 -11.46 1.35 0.07
CA MET A 23 -12.01 0.97 -1.23
C MET A 23 -11.89 -0.54 -1.50
N ILE A 24 -11.28 -1.34 -0.63
CA ILE A 24 -11.11 -2.80 -0.84
C ILE A 24 -12.44 -3.57 -0.89
N SER A 25 -13.49 -3.00 -0.30
CA SER A 25 -14.88 -3.49 -0.34
C SER A 25 -15.65 -3.06 -1.61
N MET A 26 -15.06 -2.25 -2.49
CA MET A 26 -15.69 -1.87 -3.76
C MET A 26 -15.64 -3.00 -4.80
N LYS A 27 -16.37 -2.80 -5.92
CA LYS A 27 -16.49 -3.76 -7.04
C LYS A 27 -15.13 -4.36 -7.44
N LYS A 28 -15.10 -5.69 -7.62
CA LYS A 28 -13.92 -6.49 -8.00
C LYS A 28 -13.12 -5.91 -9.18
N SER A 29 -13.79 -5.30 -10.17
CA SER A 29 -13.15 -4.71 -11.35
C SER A 29 -12.29 -3.48 -11.02
N PHE A 30 -12.76 -2.61 -10.12
CA PHE A 30 -12.03 -1.42 -9.70
C PHE A 30 -10.87 -1.76 -8.77
N ARG A 31 -11.07 -2.79 -7.94
CA ARG A 31 -10.06 -3.28 -6.99
C ARG A 31 -8.76 -3.69 -7.67
N ARG A 32 -8.86 -4.40 -8.80
CA ARG A 32 -7.71 -4.94 -9.52
C ARG A 32 -6.89 -3.87 -10.24
N ARG A 33 -7.56 -2.88 -10.83
CA ARG A 33 -6.92 -1.92 -11.74
C ARG A 33 -6.28 -0.74 -11.00
N TYR A 34 -6.88 -0.31 -9.89
CA TYR A 34 -6.44 0.89 -9.18
C TYR A 34 -6.06 0.63 -7.73
N ILE A 35 -6.78 -0.23 -7.01
CA ILE A 35 -6.63 -0.33 -5.55
C ILE A 35 -5.37 -1.09 -5.13
N TYR A 36 -5.12 -2.28 -5.66
CA TYR A 36 -3.91 -3.02 -5.31
C TYR A 36 -2.61 -2.31 -5.70
N PRO A 37 -2.48 -1.73 -6.91
CA PRO A 37 -1.31 -0.92 -7.24
C PRO A 37 -1.13 0.28 -6.31
N LEU A 38 -2.23 0.95 -5.93
CA LEU A 38 -2.22 2.09 -5.00
C LEU A 38 -1.80 1.68 -3.58
N LEU A 39 -2.26 0.52 -3.10
CA LEU A 39 -1.87 -0.06 -1.81
C LEU A 39 -0.39 -0.42 -1.77
N ILE A 40 0.14 -1.00 -2.86
CA ILE A 40 1.56 -1.35 -2.96
C ILE A 40 2.42 -0.08 -3.01
N LEU A 41 2.06 0.90 -3.84
CA LEU A 41 2.77 2.19 -3.92
C LEU A 41 2.74 2.95 -2.60
N GLY A 42 1.55 3.05 -1.97
CA GLY A 42 1.40 3.67 -0.66
C GLY A 42 2.18 2.94 0.43
N GLY A 43 2.15 1.60 0.40
CA GLY A 43 2.92 0.70 1.25
C GLY A 43 4.41 1.00 1.22
N ILE A 44 5.00 0.98 0.03
CA ILE A 44 6.43 1.23 -0.20
C ILE A 44 6.82 2.64 0.24
N CYS A 45 5.99 3.66 -0.06
CA CYS A 45 6.24 5.03 0.39
C CYS A 45 6.30 5.14 1.92
N LEU A 46 5.36 4.49 2.61
CA LEU A 46 5.32 4.48 4.08
C LEU A 46 6.45 3.66 4.69
N GLU A 47 6.82 2.56 4.04
CA GLU A 47 7.93 1.71 4.49
C GLU A 47 9.25 2.49 4.43
N ILE A 48 9.53 3.22 3.35
CA ILE A 48 10.70 4.10 3.23
C ILE A 48 10.71 5.15 4.35
N TYR A 49 9.55 5.75 4.65
CA TYR A 49 9.44 6.70 5.76
C TYR A 49 9.68 6.03 7.12
N SER A 50 9.13 4.84 7.36
CA SER A 50 9.32 4.14 8.63
C SER A 50 10.76 3.65 8.81
N ILE A 51 11.46 3.30 7.74
CA ILE A 51 12.91 3.05 7.77
C ILE A 51 13.66 4.31 8.20
N TYR A 52 13.27 5.48 7.68
CA TYR A 52 13.86 6.76 8.07
C TYR A 52 13.65 7.09 9.56
N ILE A 53 12.46 6.82 10.13
CA ILE A 53 12.21 7.02 11.57
C ILE A 53 12.70 5.85 12.44
N GLN A 54 13.20 4.77 11.82
CA GLN A 54 13.60 3.50 12.45
C GLN A 54 12.50 2.77 13.23
N ASP A 55 11.24 2.89 12.78
CA ASP A 55 10.12 2.16 13.39
C ASP A 55 10.08 0.71 12.90
N LYS A 56 10.75 -0.17 13.64
CA LYS A 56 10.89 -1.59 13.31
C LYS A 56 9.55 -2.33 13.25
N ILE A 57 8.60 -1.97 14.12
CA ILE A 57 7.29 -2.64 14.17
C ILE A 57 6.52 -2.31 12.89
N PHE A 58 6.50 -1.02 12.54
CA PHE A 58 5.79 -0.56 11.36
C PHE A 58 6.42 -1.11 10.07
N ILE A 59 7.76 -1.16 9.97
CA ILE A 59 8.45 -1.75 8.81
C ILE A 59 8.01 -3.20 8.57
N ILE A 60 7.98 -4.03 9.63
CA ILE A 60 7.60 -5.44 9.51
C ILE A 60 6.13 -5.57 9.09
N LEU A 61 5.23 -4.81 9.74
CA LEU A 61 3.80 -4.80 9.39
C LEU A 61 3.59 -4.37 7.93
N GLN A 62 4.34 -3.37 7.49
CA GLN A 62 4.23 -2.84 6.13
C GLN A 62 4.72 -3.83 5.08
N GLY A 63 5.82 -4.53 5.35
CA GLY A 63 6.31 -5.60 4.49
C GLY A 63 5.27 -6.72 4.32
N VAL A 64 4.68 -7.18 5.43
CA VAL A 64 3.60 -8.20 5.39
C VAL A 64 2.38 -7.69 4.60
N PHE A 65 2.01 -6.43 4.80
CA PHE A 65 0.89 -5.80 4.09
C PHE A 65 1.12 -5.71 2.57
N ILE A 66 2.33 -5.33 2.14
CA ILE A 66 2.70 -5.25 0.73
C ILE A 66 2.65 -6.64 0.09
N ILE A 67 3.22 -7.66 0.75
CA ILE A 67 3.19 -9.05 0.26
C ILE A 67 1.75 -9.56 0.13
N SER A 68 0.91 -9.31 1.14
CA SER A 68 -0.52 -9.66 1.12
C SER A 68 -1.26 -8.96 -0.03
N SER A 69 -0.94 -7.69 -0.29
CA SER A 69 -1.51 -6.92 -1.40
C SER A 69 -1.09 -7.48 -2.76
N ILE A 70 0.18 -7.87 -2.93
CA ILE A 70 0.67 -8.53 -4.15
C ILE A 70 -0.06 -9.87 -4.36
N TYR A 71 -0.16 -10.69 -3.32
CA TYR A 71 -0.88 -11.97 -3.41
C TYR A 71 -2.36 -11.76 -3.77
N GLY A 72 -3.02 -10.76 -3.18
CA GLY A 72 -4.39 -10.40 -3.51
C GLY A 72 -4.57 -9.99 -4.98
N LEU A 73 -3.60 -9.25 -5.54
CA LEU A 73 -3.59 -8.87 -6.95
C LEU A 73 -3.46 -10.09 -7.88
N ILE A 74 -2.54 -11.01 -7.56
CA ILE A 74 -2.32 -12.25 -8.33
C ILE A 74 -3.55 -13.15 -8.28
N LYS A 75 -4.12 -13.38 -7.08
CA LYS A 75 -5.31 -14.25 -6.90
C LYS A 75 -6.52 -13.76 -7.70
N ILE A 76 -6.72 -12.45 -7.78
CA ILE A 76 -7.80 -11.87 -8.60
C ILE A 76 -7.48 -12.00 -10.08
N HIS A 77 -6.20 -11.93 -10.47
CA HIS A 77 -5.79 -12.15 -11.85
C HIS A 77 -6.14 -13.57 -12.32
N GLU A 78 -5.87 -14.55 -11.48
CA GLU A 78 -6.12 -15.97 -11.77
C GLU A 78 -7.61 -16.30 -11.84
N THR A 79 -8.42 -15.71 -10.95
CA THR A 79 -9.89 -15.91 -10.92
C THR A 79 -10.59 -15.42 -12.19
N HIS A 80 -10.00 -14.48 -12.94
CA HIS A 80 -10.58 -13.94 -14.17
C HIS A 80 -10.15 -14.70 -15.44
N ARG A 81 -9.23 -15.66 -15.33
CA ARG A 81 -8.76 -16.53 -16.43
C ARG A 81 -9.52 -17.86 -16.52
N LYS A 82 -10.35 -18.20 -15.54
CA LYS A 82 -11.30 -19.32 -15.57
C LYS A 82 -12.66 -18.82 -15.98
#